data_AF-A0AAV7U7R5-F1
#
_entry.id   AF-A0AAV7U7R5-F1
#
_cell.length_a   1.000
_cell.length_b   1.000
_cell.length_c   1.000
_cell.angle_alpha   90.00
_cell.angle_beta   90.00
_cell.angle_gamma   90.00
#
_symmetry.space_group_name_H-M   'P 1'
#
loop_
_entity.id
_entity.type
_entity.pdbx_description
1 polymer ?
#
loop_
_entity_poly.entity_id
_entity_poly.type
_entity_poly.pdbx_seq_one_letter_code
_entity_poly.pdbx_strand_id
1 'polypeptide(L)'
;MYRDECNRLLGNTRHYKRLSRDPTIDVQEEITFLVSKGKENNWITDHEASYLIQTNPKIPYFYILPKVHKGKIPPPGRPIVSGIGSALEPLSKFVDFFLQPIVKRIPTYLKDTTHVLLLLESIAFDKSKELLITLDVESLYTNIPQEATLEVISNLLDVHMGGSQTQTPPGFILDLAHLALTRNYFKFEDSFFLQTQGTSMGSTFAPSLACLYVDHIERHTILHEDNPYRDQIKLWKRYIDDVLLIWTGSKEEAQAFAIWLNGANPFLTFTMNIDQAEESSGDNQAWDDAPQKDAKSPTDTNMFNRVLETIAAAHKVQETKN
;
A
#
# COMPACT_ATOMS: atom_id res chain seq x y z
N MET A 1 6.93 1.71 -27.32
CA MET A 1 6.28 2.41 -26.18
C MET A 1 6.08 1.49 -24.97
N TYR A 2 5.20 0.47 -25.03
CA TYR A 2 4.98 -0.45 -23.88
C TYR A 2 6.25 -1.21 -23.49
N ARG A 3 6.91 -1.86 -24.45
CA ARG A 3 8.17 -2.59 -24.23
C ARG A 3 9.27 -1.69 -23.68
N ASP A 4 9.41 -0.47 -24.21
CA ASP A 4 10.42 0.49 -23.78
C ASP A 4 10.21 0.91 -22.33
N GLU A 5 8.94 1.11 -21.90
CA GLU A 5 8.61 1.42 -20.51
C GLU A 5 8.90 0.24 -19.58
N CYS A 6 8.57 -0.99 -19.99
CA CYS A 6 8.95 -2.19 -19.24
C CYS A 6 10.48 -2.28 -19.08
N ASN A 7 11.23 -2.10 -20.18
CA ASN A 7 12.69 -2.15 -20.15
C ASN A 7 13.28 -1.00 -19.33
N ARG A 8 12.69 0.20 -19.35
CA ARG A 8 13.10 1.32 -18.50
C ARG A 8 12.90 1.00 -17.02
N LEU A 9 11.76 0.42 -16.64
CA LEU A 9 11.47 0.00 -15.26
C LEU A 9 12.42 -1.12 -14.80
N LEU A 10 12.53 -2.19 -15.59
CA LEU A 10 13.38 -3.35 -15.30
C LEU A 10 14.88 -3.05 -15.38
N GLY A 11 15.26 -1.98 -16.09
CA GLY A 11 16.63 -1.45 -16.13
C GLY A 11 17.05 -0.74 -14.84
N ASN A 12 16.13 -0.47 -13.91
CA ASN A 12 16.48 0.08 -12.61
C ASN A 12 17.13 -0.99 -11.72
N THR A 13 18.46 -1.00 -11.69
CA THR A 13 19.27 -1.97 -10.93
C THR A 13 19.16 -1.83 -9.41
N ARG A 14 18.53 -0.77 -8.92
CA ARG A 14 18.20 -0.61 -7.49
C ARG A 14 17.05 -1.54 -7.10
N HIS A 15 16.07 -1.72 -7.98
CA HIS A 15 14.86 -2.48 -7.70
C HIS A 15 14.86 -3.89 -8.30
N TYR A 16 15.59 -4.09 -9.40
CA TYR A 16 15.58 -5.35 -10.14
C TYR A 16 16.98 -5.83 -10.48
N LYS A 17 17.17 -7.14 -10.36
CA LYS A 17 18.36 -7.86 -10.79
C LYS A 17 17.98 -8.87 -11.86
N ARG A 18 18.61 -8.77 -13.03
CA ARG A 18 18.47 -9.81 -14.08
C ARG A 18 19.13 -11.11 -13.62
N LEU A 19 18.48 -12.24 -13.85
CA LEU A 19 18.97 -13.57 -13.54
C LEU A 19 19.48 -14.28 -14.79
N SER A 20 20.43 -15.19 -14.62
CA SER A 20 21.03 -15.97 -15.71
C SER A 20 20.18 -17.16 -16.14
N ARG A 21 19.28 -17.65 -15.27
CA ARG A 21 18.41 -18.79 -15.50
C ARG A 21 17.10 -18.65 -14.73
N ASP A 22 16.17 -19.55 -15.03
CA ASP A 22 14.96 -19.75 -14.26
C ASP A 22 15.30 -20.26 -12.83
N PRO A 23 14.92 -19.52 -11.77
CA PRO A 23 15.18 -19.92 -10.39
C PRO A 23 14.06 -20.77 -9.78
N THR A 24 13.02 -21.14 -10.54
CA THR A 24 11.80 -21.78 -10.01
C THR A 24 12.10 -23.01 -9.15
N ILE A 25 13.00 -23.89 -9.60
CA ILE A 25 13.37 -25.12 -8.89
C ILE A 25 14.10 -24.79 -7.59
N ASP A 26 15.09 -23.89 -7.63
CA ASP A 26 15.85 -23.50 -6.43
C ASP A 26 14.91 -22.93 -5.36
N VAL A 27 13.96 -22.08 -5.77
CA VAL A 27 12.98 -21.48 -4.86
C VAL A 27 12.02 -22.53 -4.31
N GLN A 28 11.60 -23.51 -5.10
CA GLN A 28 10.80 -24.62 -4.59
C GLN A 28 11.54 -25.44 -3.54
N GLU A 29 12.83 -25.72 -3.73
CA GLU A 29 13.64 -26.45 -2.75
C GLU A 29 13.74 -25.68 -1.42
N GLU A 30 13.96 -24.36 -1.47
CA GLU A 30 13.97 -23.50 -0.29
C GLU A 30 12.61 -23.52 0.45
N ILE A 31 11.49 -23.45 -0.30
CA ILE A 31 10.14 -23.56 0.26
C ILE A 31 9.92 -24.92 0.91
N THR A 32 10.23 -26.01 0.20
CA THR A 32 10.03 -27.37 0.70
C THR A 32 10.82 -27.62 1.96
N PHE A 33 12.07 -27.13 2.03
CA PHE A 33 12.89 -27.20 3.24
C PHE A 33 12.21 -26.51 4.42
N LEU A 34 11.76 -25.27 4.24
CA LEU A 34 11.12 -24.49 5.29
C LEU A 34 9.78 -25.12 5.73
N VAL A 35 8.95 -25.57 4.78
CA VAL A 35 7.68 -26.25 5.07
C VAL A 35 7.90 -27.56 5.83
N SER A 36 8.92 -28.34 5.46
CA SER A 36 9.28 -29.59 6.15
C SER A 36 9.67 -29.33 7.59
N LYS A 37 10.52 -28.32 7.83
CA LYS A 37 10.87 -27.85 9.17
C LYS A 37 9.62 -27.45 9.97
N GLY A 38 8.70 -26.69 9.38
CA GLY A 38 7.44 -26.30 10.03
C GLY A 38 6.58 -27.50 10.42
N LYS A 39 6.48 -28.50 9.54
CA LYS A 39 5.74 -29.74 9.79
C LYS A 39 6.38 -30.61 10.89
N GLU A 40 7.70 -30.82 10.83
CA GLU A 40 8.44 -31.61 11.83
C GLU A 40 8.31 -31.04 13.25
N ASN A 41 8.26 -29.71 13.36
CA ASN A 41 8.09 -29.01 14.62
C ASN A 41 6.61 -28.82 15.02
N ASN A 42 5.66 -29.39 14.26
CA ASN A 42 4.21 -29.24 14.46
C ASN A 42 3.72 -27.78 14.45
N TRP A 43 4.43 -26.87 13.77
CA TRP A 43 4.05 -25.45 13.63
C TRP A 43 2.93 -25.23 12.59
N ILE A 44 2.75 -26.20 11.71
CA ILE A 44 1.70 -26.24 10.70
C ILE A 44 1.14 -27.66 10.61
N THR A 45 -0.11 -27.76 10.18
CA THR A 45 -0.79 -29.02 9.89
C THR A 45 -0.33 -29.62 8.55
N ASP A 46 -0.64 -30.90 8.32
CA ASP A 46 -0.41 -31.56 7.03
C ASP A 46 -1.14 -30.86 5.86
N HIS A 47 -2.33 -30.33 6.13
CA HIS A 47 -3.10 -29.60 5.13
C HIS A 47 -2.44 -28.26 4.78
N GLU A 48 -1.97 -27.51 5.77
CA GLU A 48 -1.22 -26.26 5.53
C GLU A 48 0.12 -26.51 4.85
N ALA A 49 0.85 -27.56 5.23
CA ALA A 49 2.08 -27.95 4.55
C ALA A 49 1.83 -28.29 3.08
N SER A 50 0.75 -29.03 2.80
CA SER A 50 0.34 -29.36 1.43
C SER A 50 -0.09 -28.11 0.64
N TYR A 51 -0.76 -27.16 1.30
CA TYR A 51 -1.15 -25.89 0.70
C TYR A 51 0.06 -25.02 0.33
N LEU A 52 1.07 -24.95 1.21
CA LEU A 52 2.25 -24.12 1.03
C LEU A 52 3.17 -24.60 -0.11
N ILE A 53 3.07 -25.86 -0.52
CA ILE A 53 3.87 -26.43 -1.61
C ILE A 53 3.04 -26.45 -2.91
N GLN A 54 3.39 -25.55 -3.84
CA GLN A 54 2.85 -25.61 -5.20
C GLN A 54 3.57 -26.71 -6.00
N THR A 55 2.88 -27.80 -6.32
CA THR A 55 3.48 -28.96 -7.03
C THR A 55 3.95 -28.63 -8.44
N ASN A 56 3.19 -27.80 -9.18
CA ASN A 56 3.49 -27.44 -10.57
C ASN A 56 3.49 -25.92 -10.74
N PRO A 57 4.52 -25.22 -10.24
CA PRO A 57 4.53 -23.77 -10.18
C PRO A 57 4.66 -23.18 -11.57
N LYS A 58 3.87 -22.14 -11.81
CA LYS A 58 4.04 -21.27 -12.95
C LYS A 58 5.08 -20.20 -12.63
N ILE A 59 5.92 -19.90 -13.61
CA ILE A 59 6.83 -18.76 -13.53
C ILE A 59 5.97 -17.48 -13.49
N PRO A 60 6.10 -16.62 -12.47
CA PRO A 60 5.41 -15.33 -12.45
C PRO A 60 5.80 -14.50 -13.66
N TYR A 61 4.89 -13.69 -14.21
CA TYR A 61 5.19 -12.83 -15.33
C TYR A 61 4.93 -11.36 -15.02
N PHE A 62 5.78 -10.50 -15.58
CA PHE A 62 5.71 -9.06 -15.42
C PHE A 62 4.90 -8.43 -16.55
N TYR A 63 4.08 -7.44 -16.20
CA TYR A 63 3.40 -6.57 -17.13
C TYR A 63 3.19 -5.19 -16.50
N ILE A 64 2.84 -4.19 -17.31
CA ILE A 64 2.50 -2.86 -16.82
C ILE A 64 1.06 -2.49 -17.13
N LEU A 65 0.42 -1.76 -16.23
CA LEU A 65 -0.85 -1.08 -16.47
C LEU A 65 -0.60 0.42 -16.69
N PRO A 66 -1.04 1.04 -17.79
CA PRO A 66 -0.79 2.45 -18.05
C PRO A 66 -1.59 3.35 -17.09
N LYS A 67 -0.92 4.30 -16.42
CA LYS A 67 -1.53 5.31 -15.56
C LYS A 67 -2.06 6.49 -16.40
N VAL A 68 -3.15 6.26 -17.13
CA VAL A 68 -3.73 7.24 -18.08
C VAL A 68 -4.19 8.55 -17.43
N HIS A 69 -4.54 8.52 -16.15
CA HIS A 69 -5.00 9.69 -15.37
C HIS A 69 -3.87 10.67 -15.01
N LYS A 70 -2.59 10.35 -15.27
CA LYS A 70 -1.44 11.24 -14.94
C LYS A 70 -1.14 12.28 -16.02
N GLY A 71 -1.87 12.31 -17.14
CA GLY A 71 -1.74 13.35 -18.17
C GLY A 71 -0.39 13.36 -18.92
N LYS A 72 0.48 12.37 -18.71
CA LYS A 72 1.78 12.23 -19.41
C LYS A 72 1.64 11.33 -20.63
N ILE A 73 2.37 11.64 -21.70
CA ILE A 73 2.42 10.84 -22.94
C ILE A 73 3.89 10.49 -23.24
N PRO A 74 4.27 9.19 -23.21
CA PRO A 74 3.43 8.05 -22.87
C PRO A 74 3.01 8.03 -21.37
N PRO A 75 1.85 7.43 -21.03
CA PRO A 75 1.44 7.30 -19.64
C PRO A 75 2.44 6.41 -18.88
N PRO A 76 2.79 6.75 -17.62
CA PRO A 76 3.70 5.94 -16.83
C PRO A 76 3.14 4.53 -16.62
N GLY A 77 4.01 3.51 -16.62
CA GLY A 77 3.61 2.14 -16.33
C GLY A 77 3.49 1.87 -14.82
N ARG A 78 2.41 1.21 -14.41
CA ARG A 78 2.30 0.54 -13.10
C ARG A 78 2.81 -0.89 -13.24
N PRO A 79 3.99 -1.24 -12.68
CA PRO A 79 4.51 -2.60 -12.75
C PRO A 79 3.63 -3.55 -11.94
N ILE A 80 3.30 -4.71 -12.50
CA ILE A 80 2.59 -5.80 -11.84
C ILE A 80 3.32 -7.10 -12.13
N VAL A 81 3.47 -7.94 -11.11
CA VAL A 81 3.91 -9.33 -11.25
C VAL A 81 2.72 -10.23 -10.98
N SER A 82 2.28 -10.97 -12.00
CA SER A 82 1.25 -11.99 -11.83
C SER A 82 1.86 -13.24 -11.23
N GLY A 83 1.64 -13.45 -9.93
CA GLY A 83 2.10 -14.63 -9.21
C GLY A 83 1.13 -15.80 -9.18
N ILE A 84 0.01 -15.76 -9.92
CA ILE A 84 -1.05 -16.78 -9.82
C ILE A 84 -0.53 -18.16 -10.25
N GLY A 85 -0.65 -19.13 -9.36
CA GLY A 85 -0.14 -20.49 -9.51
C GLY A 85 1.37 -20.61 -9.38
N SER A 86 2.06 -19.58 -8.89
CA SER A 86 3.52 -19.60 -8.71
C SER A 86 3.94 -20.27 -7.40
N ALA A 87 5.23 -20.54 -7.27
CA ALA A 87 5.81 -21.12 -6.07
C ALA A 87 5.58 -20.26 -4.80
N LEU A 88 5.59 -18.93 -4.94
CA LEU A 88 5.51 -18.00 -3.81
C LEU A 88 4.08 -17.56 -3.45
N GLU A 89 3.10 -17.83 -4.31
CA GLU A 89 1.71 -17.42 -4.07
C GLU A 89 1.14 -17.98 -2.75
N PRO A 90 1.29 -19.29 -2.44
CA PRO A 90 0.77 -19.82 -1.19
C PRO A 90 1.39 -19.17 0.05
N LEU A 91 2.70 -18.89 0.01
CA LEU A 91 3.41 -18.21 1.10
C LEU A 91 2.84 -16.82 1.33
N SER A 92 2.67 -16.05 0.26
CA SER A 92 2.09 -14.70 0.34
C SER A 92 0.69 -14.71 0.96
N LYS A 93 -0.17 -15.66 0.55
CA LYS A 93 -1.53 -15.80 1.12
C LYS A 93 -1.50 -16.22 2.58
N PHE A 94 -0.63 -17.18 2.92
CA PHE A 94 -0.50 -17.69 4.28
C PHE A 94 0.00 -16.61 5.24
N VAL A 95 1.04 -15.85 4.84
CA VAL A 95 1.53 -14.72 5.64
C VAL A 95 0.46 -13.64 5.78
N ASP A 96 -0.24 -13.28 4.68
CA ASP A 96 -1.30 -12.26 4.72
C ASP A 96 -2.41 -12.62 5.72
N PHE A 97 -2.78 -13.90 5.83
CA PHE A 97 -3.76 -14.36 6.81
C PHE A 97 -3.43 -13.94 8.25
N PHE A 98 -2.14 -13.99 8.64
CA PHE A 98 -1.70 -13.56 9.97
C PHE A 98 -1.54 -12.04 10.09
N LEU A 99 -1.18 -11.35 9.00
CA LEU A 99 -0.95 -9.90 9.03
C LEU A 99 -2.24 -9.08 8.98
N GLN A 100 -3.28 -9.56 8.28
CA GLN A 100 -4.55 -8.83 8.09
C GLN A 100 -5.24 -8.43 9.40
N PRO A 101 -5.33 -9.28 10.44
CA PRO A 101 -5.87 -8.87 11.74
C PRO A 101 -5.09 -7.74 12.41
N ILE A 102 -3.77 -7.67 12.21
CA ILE A 102 -2.91 -6.61 12.75
C ILE A 102 -3.18 -5.32 11.99
N VAL A 103 -3.22 -5.37 10.65
CA VAL A 103 -3.53 -4.21 9.79
C VAL A 103 -4.84 -3.55 10.19
N LYS A 104 -5.89 -4.35 10.41
CA LYS A 104 -7.23 -3.83 10.75
C LYS A 104 -7.32 -3.19 12.14
N ARG A 105 -6.31 -3.35 13.00
CA ARG A 105 -6.22 -2.72 14.32
C ARG A 105 -5.39 -1.45 14.32
N ILE A 106 -4.74 -1.11 13.21
CA ILE A 106 -3.97 0.12 13.07
C ILE A 106 -4.90 1.33 13.29
N PRO A 107 -4.59 2.28 14.20
CA PRO A 107 -5.47 3.41 14.48
C PRO A 107 -5.71 4.33 13.26
N THR A 108 -4.72 4.45 12.37
CA THR A 108 -4.80 5.29 11.16
C THR A 108 -5.52 4.59 10.00
N TYR A 109 -5.83 3.29 10.10
CA TYR A 109 -6.36 2.50 9.00
C TYR A 109 -7.75 2.93 8.57
N LEU A 110 -7.90 3.15 7.27
CA LEU A 110 -9.17 3.26 6.58
C LEU A 110 -9.41 2.01 5.75
N LYS A 111 -10.67 1.58 5.73
CA LYS A 111 -11.06 0.30 5.12
C LYS A 111 -11.51 0.47 3.68
N ASP A 112 -12.36 1.46 3.45
CA ASP A 112 -13.04 1.74 2.20
C ASP A 112 -13.64 3.15 2.27
N THR A 113 -14.16 3.63 1.14
CA THR A 113 -14.78 4.95 1.03
C THR A 113 -15.93 5.14 2.00
N THR A 114 -16.72 4.10 2.29
CA THR A 114 -17.82 4.16 3.25
C THR A 114 -17.31 4.47 4.65
N HIS A 115 -16.21 3.83 5.07
CA HIS A 115 -15.56 4.14 6.36
C HIS A 115 -15.10 5.60 6.42
N VAL A 116 -14.59 6.15 5.31
CA VAL A 116 -14.19 7.57 5.23
C VAL A 116 -15.39 8.50 5.40
N LEU A 117 -16.49 8.25 4.71
CA LEU A 117 -17.69 9.09 4.79
C LEU A 117 -18.25 9.12 6.22
N LEU A 118 -18.39 7.95 6.84
CA LEU A 118 -18.86 7.84 8.23
C LEU A 118 -17.91 8.53 9.22
N LEU A 119 -16.60 8.44 8.99
CA LEU A 119 -15.62 9.14 9.80
C LEU A 119 -15.80 10.66 9.69
N LEU A 120 -15.91 11.18 8.47
CA LEU A 120 -16.03 12.61 8.22
C LEU A 120 -17.35 13.19 8.75
N GLU A 121 -18.45 12.44 8.71
CA GLU A 121 -19.71 12.82 9.35
C GLU A 121 -19.59 12.96 10.87
N SER A 122 -18.69 12.20 11.49
CA SER A 122 -18.48 12.21 12.95
C SER A 122 -17.51 13.28 13.44
N ILE A 123 -16.75 13.92 12.54
CA ILE A 123 -15.72 14.89 12.90
C ILE A 123 -16.27 16.30 12.74
N ALA A 124 -16.18 17.10 13.80
CA ALA A 124 -16.38 18.54 13.69
C ALA A 124 -15.23 19.15 12.87
N PHE A 125 -15.53 19.75 11.73
CA PHE A 125 -14.54 20.37 10.83
C PHE A 125 -14.89 21.84 10.61
N ASP A 126 -13.97 22.75 10.98
CA ASP A 126 -14.15 24.21 10.83
C ASP A 126 -13.31 24.71 9.64
N LYS A 127 -13.94 24.81 8.47
CA LYS A 127 -13.30 25.30 7.23
C LYS A 127 -12.64 26.68 7.35
N SER A 128 -13.04 27.50 8.32
CA SER A 128 -12.46 28.83 8.54
C SER A 128 -11.11 28.79 9.27
N LYS A 129 -10.79 27.66 9.91
CA LYS A 129 -9.57 27.47 10.72
C LYS A 129 -8.77 26.24 10.34
N GLU A 130 -9.36 25.30 9.62
CA GLU A 130 -8.81 23.98 9.37
C GLU A 130 -8.71 23.69 7.88
N LEU A 131 -7.60 23.08 7.48
CA LEU A 131 -7.34 22.65 6.12
C LEU A 131 -7.62 21.16 5.99
N LEU A 132 -8.29 20.81 4.89
CA LEU A 132 -8.44 19.44 4.45
C LEU A 132 -7.35 19.14 3.40
N ILE A 133 -6.48 18.20 3.74
CA ILE A 133 -5.27 17.91 2.96
C ILE A 133 -5.29 16.43 2.60
N THR A 134 -4.88 16.11 1.37
CA THR A 134 -4.58 14.73 0.96
C THR A 134 -3.10 14.56 0.71
N LEU A 135 -2.58 13.38 1.03
CA LEU A 135 -1.23 13.00 0.65
C LEU A 135 -1.26 11.66 -0.11
N ASP A 136 -0.29 11.48 -1.01
CA ASP A 136 -0.05 10.24 -1.75
C ASP A 136 1.37 9.77 -1.46
N VAL A 137 1.55 8.50 -1.07
CA VAL A 137 2.88 7.91 -0.86
C VAL A 137 3.43 7.41 -2.20
N GLU A 138 4.47 8.09 -2.69
CA GLU A 138 5.00 7.84 -4.01
C GLU A 138 5.60 6.44 -4.15
N SER A 139 5.05 5.67 -5.10
CA SER A 139 5.56 4.34 -5.46
C SER A 139 5.77 3.42 -4.25
N LEU A 140 4.83 3.48 -3.29
CA LEU A 140 4.89 2.81 -1.99
C LEU A 140 5.49 1.41 -2.06
N TYR A 141 4.90 0.50 -2.85
CA TYR A 141 5.34 -0.89 -2.91
C TYR A 141 6.80 -1.09 -3.32
N THR A 142 7.32 -0.28 -4.26
CA THR A 142 8.70 -0.42 -4.72
C THR A 142 9.72 0.19 -3.77
N ASN A 143 9.29 1.14 -2.92
CA ASN A 143 10.16 1.90 -2.04
C ASN A 143 10.26 1.34 -0.62
N ILE A 144 9.35 0.43 -0.22
CA ILE A 144 9.40 -0.23 1.09
C ILE A 144 10.75 -0.97 1.29
N PRO A 145 11.49 -0.69 2.37
CA PRO A 145 12.71 -1.43 2.70
C PRO A 145 12.37 -2.81 3.26
N GLN A 146 12.86 -3.88 2.62
CA GLN A 146 12.47 -5.25 2.96
C GLN A 146 12.89 -5.62 4.39
N GLU A 147 14.14 -5.34 4.77
CA GLU A 147 14.73 -5.68 6.06
C GLU A 147 14.04 -4.96 7.21
N ALA A 148 13.92 -3.63 7.11
CA ALA A 148 13.21 -2.86 8.14
C ALA A 148 11.72 -3.25 8.23
N THR A 149 11.10 -3.66 7.12
CA THR A 149 9.71 -4.17 7.15
C THR A 149 9.61 -5.51 7.87
N LEU A 150 10.57 -6.41 7.67
CA LEU A 150 10.62 -7.69 8.38
C LEU A 150 10.83 -7.48 9.88
N GLU A 151 11.70 -6.55 10.29
CA GLU A 151 11.86 -6.17 11.70
C GLU A 151 10.56 -5.66 12.32
N VAL A 152 9.87 -4.75 11.62
CA VAL A 152 8.56 -4.23 12.06
C VAL A 152 7.56 -5.36 12.23
N ILE A 153 7.47 -6.26 11.26
CA ILE A 153 6.51 -7.38 11.30
C ILE A 153 6.85 -8.36 12.41
N SER A 154 8.13 -8.66 12.64
CA SER A 154 8.56 -9.52 13.75
C SER A 154 8.02 -8.99 15.07
N ASN A 155 8.27 -7.71 15.36
CA ASN A 155 7.82 -7.07 16.60
C ASN A 155 6.29 -7.08 16.73
N LEU A 156 5.58 -6.81 15.64
CA LEU A 156 4.11 -6.77 15.64
C LEU A 156 3.50 -8.17 15.82
N LEU A 157 4.08 -9.21 15.21
CA LEU A 157 3.65 -10.58 15.39
C LEU A 157 3.88 -11.05 16.83
N ASP A 158 5.04 -10.74 17.41
CA ASP A 158 5.35 -11.09 18.81
C ASP A 158 4.36 -10.45 19.79
N VAL A 159 4.03 -9.17 19.60
CA VAL A 159 3.03 -8.48 20.43
C VAL A 159 1.63 -9.06 20.20
N HIS A 160 1.25 -9.31 18.96
CA HIS A 160 -0.10 -9.78 18.62
C HIS A 160 -0.36 -11.23 19.06
N MET A 161 0.68 -12.08 18.96
CA MET A 161 0.58 -13.52 19.18
C MET A 161 1.14 -13.97 20.53
N GLY A 162 1.93 -13.15 21.23
CA GLY A 162 2.60 -13.49 22.49
C GLY A 162 1.69 -13.86 23.67
N GLY A 163 0.36 -13.72 23.53
CA GLY A 163 -0.63 -14.22 24.49
C GLY A 163 -1.57 -15.31 23.96
N SER A 164 -1.41 -15.74 22.70
CA SER A 164 -2.26 -16.73 22.04
C SER A 164 -1.51 -18.06 21.88
N GLN A 165 -2.17 -19.18 22.16
CA GLN A 165 -1.64 -20.51 21.80
C GLN A 165 -1.90 -20.76 20.31
N THR A 166 -1.25 -20.02 19.43
CA THR A 166 -1.25 -20.34 18.01
C THR A 166 -0.26 -21.47 17.75
N GLN A 167 -0.68 -22.46 16.96
CA GLN A 167 0.21 -23.55 16.52
C GLN A 167 1.43 -23.01 15.77
N THR A 168 1.21 -22.03 14.89
CA THR A 168 2.25 -21.41 14.07
C THR A 168 2.96 -20.29 14.86
N PRO A 169 4.30 -20.35 15.03
CA PRO A 169 5.04 -19.33 15.76
C PRO A 169 5.33 -18.10 14.87
N PRO A 170 5.45 -16.89 15.45
CA PRO A 170 5.84 -15.66 14.74
C PRO A 170 7.07 -15.82 13.85
N GLY A 171 8.12 -16.47 14.36
CA GLY A 171 9.37 -16.68 13.63
C GLY A 171 9.19 -17.49 12.33
N PHE A 172 8.28 -18.47 12.31
CA PHE A 172 8.00 -19.25 11.09
C PHE A 172 7.24 -18.41 10.05
N ILE A 173 6.30 -17.57 10.49
CA ILE A 173 5.60 -16.63 9.61
C ILE A 173 6.60 -15.64 9.00
N LEU A 174 7.55 -15.17 9.82
CA LEU A 174 8.61 -14.27 9.38
C LEU A 174 9.56 -14.94 8.36
N ASP A 175 9.95 -16.19 8.57
CA ASP A 175 10.77 -16.96 7.63
C ASP A 175 10.07 -17.07 6.26
N LEU A 176 8.76 -17.36 6.24
CA LEU A 176 7.96 -17.42 5.00
C LEU A 176 7.85 -16.05 4.33
N ALA A 177 7.65 -14.97 5.11
CA ALA A 177 7.59 -13.60 4.60
C ALA A 177 8.91 -13.18 3.97
N HIS A 178 10.03 -13.46 4.64
CA HIS A 178 11.38 -13.20 4.16
C HIS A 178 11.65 -13.94 2.84
N LEU A 179 11.29 -15.23 2.76
CA LEU A 179 11.45 -16.00 1.53
C LEU A 179 10.63 -15.40 0.37
N ALA A 180 9.36 -15.07 0.61
CA ALA A 180 8.48 -14.48 -0.39
C ALA A 180 8.90 -13.08 -0.84
N LEU A 181 9.56 -12.28 0.02
CA LEU A 181 10.14 -10.99 -0.34
C LEU A 181 11.44 -11.12 -1.13
N THR A 182 12.36 -11.95 -0.65
CA THR A 182 13.74 -12.01 -1.17
C THR A 182 13.93 -12.97 -2.35
N ARG A 183 12.95 -13.83 -2.63
CA ARG A 183 12.93 -14.71 -3.81
C ARG A 183 11.88 -14.29 -4.83
N ASN A 184 11.40 -13.06 -4.80
CA ASN A 184 10.36 -12.55 -5.68
C ASN A 184 10.83 -12.44 -7.16
N TYR A 185 10.88 -13.58 -7.84
CA TYR A 185 11.32 -13.70 -9.22
C TYR A 185 10.15 -13.64 -10.19
N PHE A 186 10.43 -13.23 -11.42
CA PHE A 186 9.46 -13.21 -12.50
C PHE A 186 10.15 -13.20 -13.86
N LYS A 187 9.36 -13.45 -14.91
CA LYS A 187 9.78 -13.42 -16.30
C LYS A 187 9.19 -12.22 -17.02
N PHE A 188 10.00 -11.55 -17.83
CA PHE A 188 9.55 -10.60 -18.84
C PHE A 188 10.21 -10.97 -20.17
N GLU A 189 9.38 -11.22 -21.18
CA GLU A 189 9.82 -11.80 -22.46
C GLU A 189 10.70 -13.03 -22.21
N ASP A 190 11.91 -13.08 -22.76
CA ASP A 190 12.81 -14.23 -22.62
C ASP A 190 13.80 -14.11 -21.44
N SER A 191 13.59 -13.14 -20.54
CA SER A 191 14.50 -12.86 -19.43
C SER A 191 13.85 -13.04 -18.06
N PHE A 192 14.66 -13.50 -17.12
CA PHE A 192 14.28 -13.67 -15.71
C PHE A 192 14.84 -12.53 -14.88
N PHE A 193 14.07 -12.11 -13.88
CA PHE A 193 14.40 -11.01 -12.99
C PHE A 193 14.05 -11.39 -11.55
N LEU A 194 14.76 -10.78 -10.62
CA LEU A 194 14.49 -10.81 -9.19
C LEU A 194 14.23 -9.38 -8.73
N GLN A 195 13.14 -9.15 -8.00
CA GLN A 195 12.93 -7.87 -7.31
C GLN A 195 13.77 -7.84 -6.03
N THR A 196 14.67 -6.86 -5.93
CA THR A 196 15.66 -6.72 -4.83
C THR A 196 15.31 -5.63 -3.83
N GLN A 197 14.32 -4.79 -4.13
CA GLN A 197 13.82 -3.77 -3.21
C GLN A 197 12.29 -3.70 -3.30
N GLY A 198 11.64 -3.36 -2.19
CA GLY A 198 10.19 -3.28 -2.13
C GLY A 198 9.54 -4.66 -2.18
N THR A 199 8.26 -4.66 -2.53
CA THR A 199 7.47 -5.86 -2.77
C THR A 199 6.80 -5.77 -4.15
N SER A 200 6.54 -6.91 -4.78
CA SER A 200 5.88 -6.89 -6.10
C SER A 200 4.41 -6.55 -5.93
N MET A 201 3.97 -5.57 -6.72
CA MET A 201 2.55 -5.34 -6.88
C MET A 201 1.93 -6.57 -7.55
N GLY A 202 0.94 -7.18 -6.90
CA GLY A 202 0.33 -8.44 -7.32
C GLY A 202 0.49 -9.58 -6.30
N SER A 203 1.44 -9.46 -5.37
CA SER A 203 1.53 -10.38 -4.23
C SER A 203 0.42 -10.11 -3.20
N THR A 204 -0.24 -11.15 -2.68
CA THR A 204 -1.37 -11.03 -1.75
C THR A 204 -1.04 -10.28 -0.48
N PHE A 205 0.11 -10.54 0.14
CA PHE A 205 0.54 -9.86 1.37
C PHE A 205 1.01 -8.41 1.18
N ALA A 206 1.22 -7.94 -0.06
CA ALA A 206 1.92 -6.69 -0.31
C ALA A 206 1.20 -5.49 0.31
N PRO A 207 -0.14 -5.37 0.21
CA PRO A 207 -0.89 -4.32 0.91
C PRO A 207 -0.69 -4.37 2.43
N SER A 208 -0.66 -5.56 3.03
CA SER A 208 -0.44 -5.71 4.47
C SER A 208 0.95 -5.26 4.89
N LEU A 209 2.00 -5.69 4.17
CA LEU A 209 3.38 -5.26 4.40
C LEU A 209 3.49 -3.73 4.33
N ALA A 210 2.91 -3.14 3.29
CA ALA A 210 2.90 -1.70 3.09
C ALA A 210 2.19 -0.96 4.22
N CYS A 211 0.98 -1.42 4.60
CA CYS A 211 0.22 -0.81 5.68
C CYS A 211 0.95 -0.86 7.01
N LEU A 212 1.60 -1.98 7.35
CA LEU A 212 2.33 -2.16 8.61
C LEU A 212 3.62 -1.33 8.65
N TYR A 213 4.36 -1.27 7.54
CA TYR A 213 5.56 -0.43 7.48
C TYR A 213 5.23 1.06 7.58
N VAL A 214 4.23 1.53 6.83
CA VAL A 214 3.82 2.95 6.92
C VAL A 214 3.27 3.27 8.30
N ASP A 215 2.53 2.36 8.94
CA ASP A 215 2.07 2.51 10.32
C ASP A 215 3.23 2.61 11.34
N HIS A 216 4.32 1.89 11.12
CA HIS A 216 5.54 2.11 11.90
C HIS A 216 6.06 3.54 11.76
N ILE A 217 6.11 4.10 10.55
CA ILE A 217 6.51 5.50 10.31
C ILE A 217 5.51 6.48 10.92
N GLU A 218 4.21 6.19 10.81
CA GLU A 218 3.15 7.01 11.38
C GLU A 218 3.31 7.12 12.90
N ARG A 219 3.55 6.01 13.61
CA ARG A 219 3.69 6.04 15.08
C ARG A 219 4.99 6.65 15.58
N HIS A 220 6.11 6.34 14.92
CA HIS A 220 7.45 6.69 15.43
C HIS A 220 8.01 7.97 14.82
N THR A 221 7.29 8.60 13.88
CA THR A 221 7.74 9.84 13.24
C THR A 221 6.60 10.84 13.13
N ILE A 222 5.49 10.49 12.48
CA ILE A 222 4.45 11.47 12.11
C ILE A 222 3.57 11.85 13.31
N LEU A 223 3.17 10.89 14.13
CA LEU A 223 2.30 11.07 15.29
C LEU A 223 3.06 11.02 16.61
N HIS A 224 4.40 10.89 16.53
CA HIS A 224 5.30 10.87 17.67
C HIS A 224 5.33 12.23 18.37
N GLU A 225 5.56 12.23 19.68
CA GLU A 225 5.59 13.44 20.51
C GLU A 225 6.67 14.46 20.09
N ASP A 226 7.79 13.97 19.55
CA ASP A 226 8.90 14.81 19.06
C ASP A 226 8.62 15.47 17.70
N ASN A 227 7.50 15.16 17.03
CA ASN A 227 7.17 15.84 15.78
C ASN A 227 6.81 17.32 16.08
N PRO A 228 7.57 18.30 15.56
CA PRO A 228 7.30 19.72 15.81
C PRO A 228 5.95 20.20 15.26
N TYR A 229 5.34 19.42 14.37
CA TYR A 229 4.06 19.69 13.73
C TYR A 229 2.90 18.87 14.31
N ARG A 230 3.15 18.08 15.36
CA ARG A 230 2.17 17.10 15.87
C ARG A 230 0.85 17.74 16.26
N ASP A 231 0.90 18.89 16.92
CA ASP A 231 -0.29 19.58 17.43
C ASP A 231 -1.15 20.19 16.32
N GLN A 232 -0.58 20.39 15.13
CA GLN A 232 -1.32 20.81 13.94
C GLN A 232 -2.04 19.65 13.23
N ILE A 233 -1.67 18.39 13.54
CA ILE A 233 -2.31 17.19 12.99
C ILE A 233 -3.53 16.84 13.85
N LYS A 234 -4.70 17.38 13.47
CA LYS A 234 -5.97 17.05 14.13
C LYS A 234 -6.47 15.65 13.77
N LEU A 235 -6.27 15.23 12.53
CA LEU A 235 -6.62 13.89 12.06
C LEU A 235 -5.57 13.41 11.06
N TRP A 236 -5.11 12.17 11.23
CA TRP A 236 -4.32 11.46 10.22
C TRP A 236 -4.92 10.07 9.99
N LYS A 237 -5.36 9.80 8.76
CA LYS A 237 -5.97 8.53 8.38
C LYS A 237 -5.50 8.11 7.00
N ARG A 238 -5.37 6.81 6.75
CA ARG A 238 -4.75 6.31 5.52
C ARG A 238 -5.48 5.09 4.97
N TYR A 239 -5.70 5.13 3.66
CA TYR A 239 -6.08 3.98 2.85
C TYR A 239 -4.87 3.58 1.98
N ILE A 240 -4.11 2.58 2.42
CA ILE A 240 -2.89 2.11 1.74
C ILE A 240 -1.88 3.25 1.50
N ASP A 241 -1.82 3.84 0.31
CA ASP A 241 -0.94 4.92 -0.13
C ASP A 241 -1.60 6.31 -0.05
N ASP A 242 -2.94 6.38 -0.05
CA ASP A 242 -3.69 7.62 0.07
C ASP A 242 -3.87 8.00 1.55
N VAL A 243 -3.54 9.24 1.92
CA VAL A 243 -3.69 9.80 3.27
C VAL A 243 -4.68 10.95 3.26
N LEU A 244 -5.52 10.98 4.29
CA LEU A 244 -6.39 12.08 4.68
C LEU A 244 -5.85 12.76 5.94
N LEU A 245 -5.63 14.07 5.83
CA LEU A 245 -5.13 14.92 6.91
C LEU A 245 -6.11 16.07 7.15
N ILE A 246 -6.53 16.23 8.41
CA ILE A 246 -7.14 17.49 8.88
C ILE A 246 -6.08 18.26 9.65
N TRP A 247 -5.77 19.44 9.16
CA TRP A 247 -4.68 20.28 9.63
C TRP A 247 -5.22 21.58 10.24
N THR A 248 -4.72 21.97 11.41
CA THR A 248 -5.19 23.17 12.15
C THR A 248 -4.23 24.36 12.04
N GLY A 249 -3.06 24.18 11.42
CA GLY A 249 -2.12 25.26 11.14
C GLY A 249 -2.44 26.00 9.85
N SER A 250 -1.63 27.01 9.55
CA SER A 250 -1.65 27.74 8.28
C SER A 250 -1.22 26.86 7.10
N LYS A 251 -1.48 27.36 5.88
CA LYS A 251 -1.05 26.71 4.64
C LYS A 251 0.47 26.68 4.51
N GLU A 252 1.13 27.73 4.96
CA GLU A 252 2.58 27.86 4.98
C GLU A 252 3.20 26.82 5.92
N GLU A 253 2.61 26.61 7.11
CA GLU A 253 3.03 25.56 8.02
C GLU A 253 2.77 24.16 7.46
N ALA A 254 1.66 23.94 6.73
CA ALA A 254 1.41 22.67 6.05
C ALA A 254 2.47 22.37 4.97
N GLN A 255 2.89 23.39 4.21
CA GLN A 255 3.97 23.26 3.23
C GLN A 255 5.32 22.97 3.91
N ALA A 256 5.61 23.65 5.02
CA ALA A 256 6.80 23.36 5.82
C ALA A 256 6.78 21.94 6.39
N PHE A 257 5.62 21.48 6.88
CA PHE A 257 5.41 20.10 7.31
C PHE A 257 5.63 19.11 6.16
N ALA A 258 5.18 19.38 4.94
CA ALA A 258 5.43 18.53 3.78
C ALA A 258 6.93 18.37 3.48
N ILE A 259 7.70 19.46 3.61
CA ILE A 259 9.16 19.43 3.44
C ILE A 259 9.81 18.62 4.55
N TRP A 260 9.41 18.87 5.81
CA TRP A 260 9.91 18.13 6.97
C TRP A 260 9.61 16.63 6.86
N LEU A 261 8.38 16.27 6.50
CA LEU A 261 7.92 14.88 6.36
C LEU A 261 8.78 14.10 5.36
N ASN A 262 9.09 14.71 4.21
CA ASN A 262 9.97 14.13 3.20
C ASN A 262 11.45 14.09 3.60
N GLY A 263 11.86 14.84 4.61
CA GLY A 263 13.19 14.75 5.22
C GLY A 263 13.27 13.76 6.38
N ALA A 264 12.14 13.40 6.99
CA ALA A 264 12.10 12.59 8.20
C ALA A 264 12.26 11.08 7.95
N ASN A 265 12.00 10.61 6.73
CA ASN A 265 12.19 9.20 6.36
C ASN A 265 12.92 9.07 5.01
N PRO A 266 13.99 8.24 4.91
CA PRO A 266 14.76 8.12 3.67
C PRO A 266 14.14 7.21 2.60
N PHE A 267 13.06 6.48 2.94
CA PHE A 267 12.43 5.49 2.06
C PHE A 267 11.08 5.92 1.50
N LEU A 268 10.31 6.72 2.23
CA LEU A 268 8.98 7.17 1.81
C LEU A 268 8.98 8.63 1.41
N THR A 269 8.36 8.92 0.27
CA THR A 269 8.13 10.28 -0.22
C THR A 269 6.63 10.51 -0.31
N PHE A 270 6.19 11.66 0.19
CA PHE A 270 4.79 12.07 0.24
C PHE A 270 4.58 13.28 -0.67
N THR A 271 3.64 13.16 -1.61
CA THR A 271 3.12 14.30 -2.37
C THR A 271 1.87 14.83 -1.66
N MET A 272 1.84 16.12 -1.34
CA MET A 272 0.73 16.77 -0.63
C MET A 272 -0.12 17.62 -1.59
N ASN A 273 -1.44 17.44 -1.53
CA ASN A 273 -2.41 18.31 -2.19
C ASN A 273 -3.28 18.98 -1.13
N ILE A 274 -3.36 20.31 -1.21
CA ILE A 274 -4.18 21.14 -0.34
C ILE A 274 -5.37 21.59 -1.18
N ASP A 275 -6.59 21.19 -0.82
CA ASP A 275 -7.78 21.62 -1.55
C ASP A 275 -7.90 23.14 -1.51
N GLN A 276 -7.99 23.74 -2.69
CA GLN A 276 -8.42 25.12 -2.84
C GLN A 276 -9.93 25.09 -3.02
N ALA A 277 -10.67 25.61 -2.05
CA ALA A 277 -11.99 26.12 -2.37
C ALA A 277 -11.77 27.35 -3.27
N GLU A 278 -11.59 27.14 -4.56
CA GLU A 278 -11.75 28.22 -5.52
C GLU A 278 -13.23 28.60 -5.49
N GLU A 279 -13.53 29.78 -4.95
CA GLU A 279 -14.75 30.50 -5.27
C GLU A 279 -14.71 30.79 -6.77
N SER A 280 -15.17 29.82 -7.57
CA SER A 280 -15.49 30.05 -8.98
C SER A 280 -16.65 31.03 -9.01
N SER A 281 -16.32 32.30 -9.21
CA SER A 281 -17.26 33.36 -9.54
C SER A 281 -18.00 32.96 -10.81
N GLY A 282 -19.31 32.74 -10.66
CA GLY A 282 -20.35 32.81 -11.70
C GLY A 282 -20.10 32.05 -13.00
N ASP A 283 -20.75 30.90 -13.16
CA ASP A 283 -21.72 30.74 -14.24
C ASP A 283 -22.65 29.56 -13.95
N ASN A 284 -23.95 29.87 -13.83
CA ASN A 284 -25.03 28.89 -13.76
C ASN A 284 -25.18 28.24 -15.14
N GLN A 285 -24.78 26.98 -15.26
CA GLN A 285 -25.33 26.12 -16.30
C GLN A 285 -25.72 24.76 -15.71
N ALA A 286 -26.99 24.42 -15.95
CA ALA A 286 -27.75 23.35 -15.33
C ALA A 286 -27.09 21.98 -15.47
N TRP A 287 -27.07 21.24 -14.36
CA TRP A 287 -26.78 19.80 -14.32
C TRP A 287 -28.10 19.04 -14.26
N ASP A 288 -28.83 19.01 -15.37
CA ASP A 288 -29.82 17.95 -15.61
C ASP A 288 -29.16 16.90 -16.51
N ASP A 289 -29.37 15.62 -16.15
CA ASP A 289 -28.90 14.39 -16.80
C ASP A 289 -27.61 13.75 -16.28
N ALA A 290 -27.66 13.19 -15.05
CA ALA A 290 -26.74 12.13 -14.64
C ALA A 290 -27.34 10.74 -14.97
N PRO A 291 -26.74 9.94 -15.88
CA PRO A 291 -27.10 8.55 -16.03
C PRO A 291 -26.52 7.73 -14.87
N GLN A 292 -27.37 6.97 -14.17
CA GLN A 292 -26.97 5.88 -13.27
C GLN A 292 -25.97 4.97 -13.99
N LYS A 293 -24.72 4.91 -13.50
CA LYS A 293 -23.73 3.93 -13.95
C LYS A 293 -23.31 3.03 -12.80
N ASP A 294 -23.51 1.75 -13.06
CA ASP A 294 -23.20 0.61 -12.22
C ASP A 294 -21.74 0.59 -11.73
N ALA A 295 -21.60 0.26 -10.45
CA ALA A 295 -20.32 0.05 -9.77
C ALA A 295 -19.58 -1.18 -10.35
N LYS A 296 -18.59 -0.96 -11.22
CA LYS A 296 -17.56 -1.96 -11.58
C LYS A 296 -16.23 -1.31 -12.01
N SER A 297 -15.15 -1.79 -11.39
CA SER A 297 -13.71 -1.49 -11.52
C SER A 297 -13.14 -0.36 -10.64
N PRO A 298 -12.14 -0.66 -9.78
CA PRO A 298 -11.40 0.33 -9.02
C PRO A 298 -10.30 0.92 -9.91
N THR A 299 -10.67 1.89 -10.73
CA THR A 299 -9.70 2.66 -11.51
C THR A 299 -9.34 3.92 -10.74
N ASP A 300 -8.10 3.94 -10.23
CA ASP A 300 -7.25 5.05 -9.76
C ASP A 300 -7.82 6.48 -9.88
N THR A 301 -8.90 6.76 -9.19
CA THR A 301 -9.16 8.11 -8.68
C THR A 301 -8.81 7.98 -7.21
N ASN A 302 -7.85 8.81 -6.74
CA ASN A 302 -7.51 8.90 -5.31
C ASN A 302 -8.80 8.80 -4.51
N MET A 303 -8.87 7.83 -3.58
CA MET A 303 -10.09 7.53 -2.84
C MET A 303 -10.69 8.82 -2.25
N PHE A 304 -9.81 9.72 -1.81
CA PHE A 304 -10.18 10.99 -1.24
C PHE A 304 -10.54 12.04 -2.28
N ASN A 305 -9.99 12.06 -3.50
CA ASN A 305 -10.46 13.03 -4.51
C ASN A 305 -11.96 12.88 -4.78
N ARG A 306 -12.48 11.65 -4.86
CA ARG A 306 -13.93 11.43 -4.98
C ARG A 306 -14.71 11.84 -3.74
N VAL A 307 -14.12 11.64 -2.56
CA VAL A 307 -14.72 12.04 -1.28
C VAL A 307 -14.73 13.57 -1.14
N LEU A 308 -13.64 14.25 -1.50
CA LEU A 308 -13.50 15.69 -1.55
C LEU A 308 -14.46 16.31 -2.57
N GLU A 309 -14.56 15.73 -3.77
CA GLU A 309 -15.58 16.10 -4.76
C GLU A 309 -17.00 15.94 -4.21
N THR A 310 -17.28 14.85 -3.48
CA THR A 310 -18.60 14.59 -2.87
C THR A 310 -18.88 15.58 -1.72
N ILE A 311 -17.89 15.91 -0.90
CA ILE A 311 -18.00 16.89 0.18
C ILE A 311 -18.17 18.30 -0.39
N ALA A 312 -17.43 18.66 -1.43
CA ALA A 312 -17.60 19.92 -2.15
C ALA A 312 -19.00 20.02 -2.78
N ALA A 313 -19.50 18.94 -3.38
CA ALA A 313 -20.84 18.88 -3.95
C ALA A 313 -21.96 18.96 -2.90
N ALA A 314 -21.84 18.23 -1.78
CA ALA A 314 -22.82 18.25 -0.69
C ALA A 314 -22.92 19.64 -0.01
N HIS A 315 -21.82 20.37 0.05
CA HIS A 315 -21.79 21.72 0.62
C HIS A 315 -22.35 22.80 -0.31
N LYS A 316 -22.18 22.70 -1.63
CA LYS A 316 -22.87 23.59 -2.60
C LYS A 316 -24.41 23.53 -2.49
N VAL A 317 -24.95 22.39 -2.04
CA VAL A 317 -26.39 22.19 -1.82
C VAL A 317 -26.88 22.82 -0.50
N GLN A 318 -26.00 23.05 0.47
CA GLN A 318 -26.35 23.73 1.73
C GLN A 318 -26.30 25.26 1.60
N GLU A 319 -25.39 25.80 0.80
CA GLU A 319 -25.29 27.26 0.54
C GLU A 319 -26.42 27.80 -0.36
N THR A 320 -27.04 26.95 -1.18
CA THR A 320 -28.19 27.32 -2.03
C THR A 320 -29.54 27.29 -1.29
N LYS A 321 -29.56 26.95 0.01
CA LYS A 321 -30.78 26.87 0.83
C LYS A 321 -30.92 27.99 1.89
N ASN A 322 -30.04 28.99 1.89
CA ASN A 322 -30.15 30.18 2.73
C ASN A 322 -30.47 31.44 1.92
#